data_AF-A0A5B6VGS4-F1
#
_entry.id   AF-A0A5B6VGS4-F1
#
_cell.length_a   1.000
_cell.length_b   1.000
_cell.length_c   1.000
_cell.angle_alpha   90.00
_cell.angle_beta   90.00
_cell.angle_gamma   90.00
#
_symmetry.space_group_name_H-M   'P 1'
#
loop_
_entity.id
_entity.type
_entity.pdbx_description
1 polymer ?
#
loop_
_entity_poly.entity_id
_entity_poly.type
_entity_poly.pdbx_seq_one_letter_code
_entity_poly.pdbx_strand_id
1 'polypeptide(L)'
;MHIVFQDLSIQKNQTEETDLFSCPVCYEPLTRKGPPGLNLAAIYRSGFKCKQCDKSYSSKDMYLDLTVTAGLRDYTEVKPAGTELFRSPFVSFVYERGWRQNFNRRGFPGPDEEFRMAQEYFKPVEGGILVDVSCGSGLFSRKFAKSRTYSGVIALDFSENMLRQCNDFIEQDASILAR
;
A
#
# COMPACT_ATOMS: atom_id res chain seq x y z
N MET A 1 0.69 -1.41 -5.71
CA MET A 1 0.41 -0.51 -4.56
C MET A 1 -1.05 -0.64 -4.18
N HIS A 2 -1.36 -1.21 -3.01
CA HIS A 2 -2.70 -1.11 -2.43
C HIS A 2 -2.79 0.20 -1.66
N ILE A 3 -3.93 0.86 -1.76
CA ILE A 3 -4.18 2.06 -1.00
C ILE A 3 -5.34 1.75 -0.05
N VAL A 4 -5.09 1.80 1.26
CA VAL A 4 -6.08 1.55 2.30
C VAL A 4 -6.38 2.87 2.99
N PHE A 5 -7.43 3.56 2.54
CA PHE A 5 -7.94 4.74 3.27
C PHE A 5 -9.30 4.45 3.88
N GLN A 6 -9.40 4.86 5.14
CA GLN A 6 -10.63 5.23 5.81
C GLN A 6 -10.63 6.77 5.82
N ASP A 7 -11.55 7.43 5.10
CA ASP A 7 -11.76 8.88 5.24
C ASP A 7 -11.93 9.24 6.72
N LEU A 8 -11.07 10.14 7.20
CA LEU A 8 -11.38 11.00 8.32
C LEU A 8 -12.06 12.24 7.74
N SER A 9 -13.34 12.40 8.03
CA SER A 9 -14.03 13.68 7.85
C SER A 9 -13.52 14.65 8.92
N ILE A 10 -12.37 15.29 8.69
CA ILE A 10 -11.92 16.40 9.53
C ILE A 10 -11.58 17.60 8.65
N GLN A 11 -12.49 18.57 8.78
CA GLN A 11 -12.47 19.96 8.32
C GLN A 11 -11.88 20.28 6.95
N LYS A 12 -12.82 20.56 6.03
CA LYS A 12 -12.63 21.41 4.85
C LYS A 12 -11.75 22.63 5.17
N ASN A 13 -10.48 22.53 4.88
CA ASN A 13 -9.69 23.65 4.41
C ASN A 13 -8.66 23.11 3.43
N GLN A 14 -8.90 23.43 2.16
CA GLN A 14 -8.03 23.18 1.01
C GLN A 14 -7.91 21.71 0.61
N THR A 15 -8.86 21.30 -0.24
CA THR A 15 -8.58 20.49 -1.43
C THR A 15 -7.43 21.14 -2.21
N GLU A 16 -6.20 20.94 -1.76
CA GLU A 16 -5.12 20.79 -2.70
C GLU A 16 -5.25 19.36 -3.23
N GLU A 17 -5.52 19.22 -4.53
CA GLU A 17 -5.19 18.01 -5.27
C GLU A 17 -3.70 17.75 -5.06
N THR A 18 -3.36 17.12 -3.94
CA THR A 18 -1.99 16.70 -3.70
C THR A 18 -1.75 15.58 -4.71
N ASP A 19 -0.88 15.87 -5.67
CA ASP A 19 -0.33 14.89 -6.61
C ASP A 19 0.48 13.85 -5.83
N LEU A 20 -0.21 12.96 -5.13
CA LEU A 20 0.37 11.97 -4.22
C LEU A 20 1.20 10.90 -4.92
N PHE A 21 1.02 10.76 -6.24
CA PHE A 21 1.70 9.75 -7.04
C PHE A 21 2.58 10.42 -8.08
N SER A 22 3.80 9.91 -8.19
CA SER A 22 4.76 10.29 -9.22
C SER A 22 4.89 9.18 -10.26
N CYS A 23 5.23 9.56 -11.49
CA CYS A 23 5.51 8.64 -12.57
C CYS A 23 6.79 7.85 -12.24
N PRO A 24 6.77 6.50 -12.21
CA PRO A 24 7.97 5.68 -11.95
C PRO A 24 9.05 5.79 -13.04
N VAL A 25 8.75 6.39 -14.19
CA VAL A 25 9.70 6.53 -15.31
C VAL A 25 10.47 7.84 -15.24
N CYS A 26 9.78 8.96 -14.98
CA CYS A 26 10.35 10.30 -15.05
C CYS A 26 10.18 11.11 -13.76
N TYR A 27 9.63 10.51 -12.70
CA TYR A 27 9.41 11.07 -11.37
C TYR A 27 8.50 12.32 -11.28
N GLU A 28 7.98 12.77 -12.42
CA GLU A 28 7.00 13.85 -12.48
C GLU A 28 5.64 13.44 -11.87
N PRO A 29 4.92 14.38 -11.23
CA PRO A 29 3.58 14.18 -10.72
C PRO A 29 2.60 13.55 -11.74
N LEU A 30 1.78 12.61 -11.27
CA LEU A 30 0.71 12.00 -12.08
C LEU A 30 -0.58 12.79 -11.95
N THR A 31 -1.10 13.25 -13.09
CA THR A 31 -2.43 13.86 -13.14
C THR A 31 -3.50 12.77 -13.02
N ARG A 32 -4.40 12.93 -12.06
CA ARG A 32 -5.52 12.03 -11.81
C ARG A 32 -6.76 12.46 -12.60
N LYS A 33 -7.52 11.49 -13.10
CA LYS A 33 -8.90 11.66 -13.59
C LYS A 33 -9.80 10.63 -12.93
N GLY A 34 -10.70 11.06 -12.06
CA GLY A 34 -11.64 10.19 -11.36
C GLY A 34 -12.23 10.83 -10.10
N PRO A 35 -12.99 10.08 -9.29
CA PRO A 35 -13.54 10.56 -8.04
C PRO A 35 -12.42 11.02 -7.07
N PRO A 36 -12.63 12.06 -6.26
CA PRO A 36 -11.66 12.49 -5.25
C PRO A 36 -11.53 11.47 -4.12
N GLY A 37 -10.51 11.65 -3.27
CA GLY A 37 -10.24 10.79 -2.13
C GLY A 37 -9.33 9.62 -2.46
N LEU A 38 -8.75 9.01 -1.44
CA LEU A 38 -7.72 7.99 -1.60
C LEU A 38 -8.21 6.58 -1.23
N ASN A 39 -9.51 6.40 -1.00
CA ASN A 39 -10.07 5.06 -0.75
C ASN A 39 -10.01 4.18 -2.00
N LEU A 40 -10.06 2.86 -1.79
CA LEU A 40 -9.95 1.85 -2.84
C LEU A 40 -10.94 2.10 -3.99
N ALA A 41 -12.19 2.45 -3.67
CA ALA A 41 -13.23 2.70 -4.66
C ALA A 41 -12.95 3.94 -5.53
N ALA A 42 -12.41 5.01 -4.94
CA ALA A 42 -12.02 6.22 -5.65
C ALA A 42 -10.81 5.97 -6.55
N ILE A 43 -9.80 5.27 -6.04
CA ILE A 43 -8.59 4.91 -6.80
C ILE A 43 -8.93 3.97 -7.96
N TYR A 44 -9.73 2.94 -7.71
CA TYR A 44 -10.16 1.98 -8.73
C TYR A 44 -10.88 2.65 -9.91
N ARG A 45 -11.68 3.69 -9.62
CA ARG A 45 -12.39 4.48 -10.64
C ARG A 45 -11.55 5.65 -11.19
N SER A 46 -10.26 5.71 -10.87
CA SER A 46 -9.36 6.77 -11.34
C SER A 46 -8.34 6.25 -12.35
N GLY A 47 -8.10 7.06 -13.38
CA GLY A 47 -6.92 6.93 -14.24
C GLY A 47 -5.85 7.93 -13.82
N PHE A 48 -4.59 7.55 -13.99
CA PHE A 48 -3.43 8.39 -13.70
C PHE A 48 -2.59 8.54 -14.96
N LYS A 49 -2.17 9.76 -15.29
CA LYS A 49 -1.36 10.01 -16.49
C LYS A 49 -0.22 10.97 -16.19
N CYS A 50 0.98 10.60 -16.64
CA CYS A 50 2.12 11.50 -16.61
C CYS A 50 2.03 12.49 -17.77
N LYS A 51 2.16 13.78 -17.49
CA LYS A 51 2.19 14.83 -18.53
C LYS A 51 3.50 14.86 -19.31
N GLN A 52 4.59 14.39 -18.72
CA GLN A 52 5.93 14.46 -19.30
C GLN A 52 6.20 13.31 -20.28
N CYS A 53 6.00 12.06 -19.87
CA CYS A 53 6.29 10.88 -20.70
C CYS A 53 5.03 10.23 -21.31
N ASP A 54 3.88 10.89 -21.20
CA ASP A 54 2.54 10.46 -21.66
C ASP A 54 2.04 9.09 -21.13
N LYS A 55 2.79 8.46 -20.22
CA LYS A 55 2.47 7.13 -19.72
C LYS A 55 1.24 7.18 -18.81
N SER A 56 0.36 6.20 -19.00
CA SER A 56 -0.88 6.05 -18.24
C SER A 56 -0.79 4.86 -17.30
N TYR A 57 -1.34 5.02 -16.11
CA TYR A 57 -1.45 4.01 -15.06
C TYR A 57 -2.91 3.91 -14.63
N SER A 58 -3.35 2.69 -14.33
CA SER A 58 -4.71 2.42 -13.88
C SER A 58 -4.68 1.34 -12.81
N SER A 59 -5.78 1.21 -12.08
CA SER A 59 -5.94 0.07 -11.19
C SER A 59 -6.01 -1.25 -11.96
N LYS A 60 -5.43 -2.29 -11.37
CA LYS A 60 -5.55 -3.68 -11.78
C LYS A 60 -6.20 -4.43 -10.62
N ASP A 61 -7.43 -4.87 -10.84
CA ASP A 61 -8.32 -5.46 -9.83
C ASP A 61 -8.49 -4.58 -8.58
N MET A 62 -7.61 -4.74 -7.59
CA MET A 62 -7.73 -4.15 -6.25
C MET A 62 -6.52 -3.27 -5.87
N TYR A 63 -5.57 -3.05 -6.77
CA TYR A 63 -4.42 -2.16 -6.54
C TYR A 63 -4.15 -1.23 -7.71
N LEU A 64 -3.43 -0.14 -7.43
CA LEU A 64 -2.83 0.71 -8.45
C LEU A 64 -1.46 0.13 -8.83
N ASP A 65 -1.26 -0.17 -10.11
CA ASP A 65 0.01 -0.64 -10.67
C ASP A 65 0.83 0.57 -11.15
N LEU A 66 1.88 0.90 -10.38
CA LEU A 66 2.87 1.93 -10.70
C LEU A 66 4.24 1.31 -11.04
N THR A 67 4.26 0.07 -11.55
CA THR A 67 5.51 -0.50 -12.05
C THR A 67 5.90 0.15 -13.37
N VAL A 68 7.21 0.17 -13.67
CA VAL A 68 7.69 0.62 -14.99
C VAL A 68 7.16 -0.27 -16.12
N THR A 69 6.71 -1.48 -15.82
CA THR A 69 6.11 -2.42 -16.77
C THR A 69 4.59 -2.33 -16.84
N ALA A 70 3.93 -1.43 -16.11
CA ALA A 70 2.48 -1.30 -16.11
C ALA A 70 1.94 -1.16 -17.55
N GLY A 71 1.07 -2.09 -17.96
CA GLY A 71 0.47 -2.16 -19.29
C GLY A 71 1.34 -2.82 -20.39
N LEU A 72 2.60 -3.19 -20.10
CA LEU A 72 3.45 -3.93 -21.03
C LEU A 72 3.25 -5.44 -20.84
N ARG A 73 2.98 -6.17 -21.93
CA ARG A 73 2.84 -7.64 -21.93
C ARG A 73 4.19 -8.38 -22.07
N ASP A 74 5.20 -7.72 -22.65
CA ASP A 74 6.39 -8.39 -23.19
C ASP A 74 7.72 -8.02 -22.51
N TYR A 75 7.70 -7.35 -21.35
CA TYR A 75 8.94 -7.07 -20.62
C TYR A 75 9.32 -8.30 -19.77
N THR A 76 10.30 -9.07 -20.24
CA THR A 76 10.97 -10.10 -19.43
C THR A 76 11.85 -9.40 -18.40
N GLU A 77 11.25 -9.12 -17.24
CA GLU A 77 11.96 -8.67 -16.06
C GLU A 77 13.05 -9.70 -15.72
N VAL A 78 14.29 -9.25 -15.49
CA VAL A 78 15.32 -10.12 -14.89
C VAL A 78 14.83 -10.40 -13.48
N LYS A 79 14.32 -11.62 -13.28
CA LYS A 79 13.69 -12.08 -12.04
C LYS A 79 14.72 -12.77 -11.15
N PRO A 80 15.40 -12.07 -10.23
CA PRO A 80 16.25 -12.76 -9.27
C PRO A 80 15.40 -13.73 -8.44
N ALA A 81 15.89 -14.95 -8.22
CA ALA A 81 15.12 -16.01 -7.55
C ALA A 81 14.53 -15.58 -6.18
N GLY A 82 15.19 -14.63 -5.49
CA GLY A 82 14.70 -14.07 -4.24
C GLY A 82 13.40 -13.26 -4.36
N THR A 83 13.19 -12.50 -5.45
CA THR A 83 11.96 -11.70 -5.63
C THR A 83 10.78 -12.57 -6.08
N GLU A 84 11.04 -13.62 -6.87
CA GLU A 84 10.01 -14.61 -7.26
C GLU A 84 9.50 -15.41 -6.05
N LEU A 85 10.36 -15.68 -5.07
CA LEU A 85 9.96 -16.34 -3.83
C LEU A 85 8.85 -15.56 -3.11
N PHE A 86 8.97 -14.23 -2.98
CA PHE A 86 7.94 -13.37 -2.37
C PHE A 86 6.71 -13.13 -3.26
N ARG A 87 6.78 -13.51 -4.55
CA ARG A 87 5.63 -13.60 -5.45
C ARG A 87 4.93 -14.95 -5.36
N SER A 88 5.48 -15.95 -4.66
CA SER A 88 4.81 -17.24 -4.49
C SER A 88 3.63 -17.13 -3.51
N PRO A 89 2.41 -17.61 -3.88
CA PRO A 89 1.27 -17.67 -2.97
C PRO A 89 1.56 -18.44 -1.67
N PHE A 90 2.47 -19.41 -1.72
CA PHE A 90 2.88 -20.18 -0.55
C PHE A 90 3.64 -19.31 0.47
N VAL A 91 4.52 -18.42 -0.01
CA VAL A 91 5.29 -17.52 0.87
C VAL A 91 4.38 -16.51 1.53
N SER A 92 3.45 -15.92 0.77
CA SER A 92 2.38 -15.06 1.31
C SER A 92 1.56 -15.80 2.39
N PHE A 93 1.20 -17.06 2.15
CA PHE A 93 0.47 -17.88 3.12
C PHE A 93 1.24 -18.13 4.43
N VAL A 94 2.54 -18.42 4.36
CA VAL A 94 3.38 -18.74 5.54
C VAL A 94 4.02 -17.52 6.21
N TYR A 95 3.99 -16.35 5.58
CA TYR A 95 4.68 -15.15 6.07
C TYR A 95 4.22 -14.75 7.49
N GLU A 96 2.91 -14.56 7.66
CA GLU A 96 2.30 -14.31 8.98
C GLU A 96 2.14 -15.60 9.82
N ARG A 97 2.16 -16.79 9.19
CA ARG A 97 1.92 -18.10 9.85
C ARG A 97 3.17 -18.85 10.30
N GLY A 98 4.34 -18.23 10.33
CA GLY A 98 5.56 -18.93 10.76
C GLY A 98 6.86 -18.24 10.40
N TRP A 99 6.91 -17.55 9.27
CA TRP A 99 8.17 -16.97 8.78
C TRP A 99 8.66 -15.85 9.70
N ARG A 100 7.81 -14.86 10.02
CA ARG A 100 8.17 -13.77 10.94
C ARG A 100 8.43 -14.23 12.38
N GLN A 101 7.89 -15.37 12.79
CA GLN A 101 8.14 -15.91 14.14
C GLN A 101 9.62 -16.29 14.32
N ASN A 102 10.33 -16.61 13.22
CA ASN A 102 11.78 -16.80 13.24
C ASN A 102 12.57 -15.50 13.42
N PHE A 103 11.96 -14.31 13.29
CA PHE A 103 12.64 -13.04 13.56
C PHE A 103 12.86 -12.82 15.05
N ASN A 104 12.00 -13.36 15.91
CA ASN A 104 12.23 -13.35 17.35
C ASN A 104 13.56 -14.05 17.70
N ARG A 105 13.91 -15.13 16.98
CA ARG A 105 15.21 -15.83 17.15
C ARG A 105 16.41 -14.99 16.70
N ARG A 106 16.18 -13.90 15.97
CA ARG A 106 17.19 -12.93 15.54
C ARG A 106 17.14 -11.62 16.34
N GLY A 107 16.39 -11.59 17.45
CA GLY A 107 16.34 -10.46 18.38
C GLY A 107 15.26 -9.41 18.09
N PHE A 108 14.34 -9.66 17.15
CA PHE A 108 13.21 -8.76 16.91
C PHE A 108 12.17 -8.89 18.04
N PRO A 109 11.60 -7.78 18.54
CA PRO A 109 10.75 -7.80 19.73
C PRO A 109 9.33 -8.29 19.44
N GLY A 110 8.99 -8.49 18.17
CA GLY A 110 7.69 -8.99 17.74
C GLY A 110 6.76 -7.88 17.25
N PRO A 111 5.67 -8.23 16.56
CA PRO A 111 4.86 -7.28 15.79
C PRO A 111 4.11 -6.26 16.64
N ASP A 112 3.75 -6.57 17.88
CA ASP A 112 3.05 -5.63 18.75
C ASP A 112 4.01 -4.56 19.30
N GLU A 113 5.20 -4.97 19.74
CA GLU A 113 6.22 -4.03 20.22
C GLU A 113 6.82 -3.21 19.08
N GLU A 114 7.07 -3.82 17.92
CA GLU A 114 7.48 -3.08 16.71
C GLU A 114 6.44 -2.02 16.32
N PHE A 115 5.14 -2.35 16.40
CA PHE A 115 4.07 -1.39 16.15
C PHE A 115 4.04 -0.27 17.20
N ARG A 116 4.22 -0.59 18.49
CA ARG A 116 4.29 0.41 19.58
C ARG A 116 5.46 1.37 19.37
N MET A 117 6.64 0.85 19.06
CA MET A 117 7.83 1.64 18.78
C MET A 117 7.63 2.55 17.56
N ALA A 118 7.01 2.03 16.50
CA ALA A 118 6.71 2.82 15.30
C ALA A 118 5.69 3.93 15.58
N GLN A 119 4.60 3.65 16.31
CA GLN A 119 3.63 4.67 16.76
C GLN A 119 4.32 5.77 17.56
N GLU A 120 5.19 5.40 18.50
CA GLU A 120 5.95 6.36 19.30
C GLU A 120 6.84 7.26 18.45
N TYR A 121 7.55 6.68 17.47
CA TYR A 121 8.37 7.42 16.53
C TYR A 121 7.55 8.35 15.61
N PHE A 122 6.36 7.92 15.19
CA PHE A 122 5.49 8.66 14.27
C PHE A 122 4.55 9.67 14.94
N LYS A 123 4.61 9.85 16.27
CA LYS A 123 3.82 10.87 16.98
C LYS A 123 3.84 12.27 16.34
N PRO A 124 4.97 12.79 15.79
CA PRO A 124 4.98 14.11 15.18
C PRO A 124 4.17 14.23 13.87
N VAL A 125 3.77 13.11 13.27
CA VAL A 125 3.08 13.06 11.97
C VAL A 125 1.68 12.43 12.07
N GLU A 126 1.12 12.32 13.27
CA GLU A 126 -0.28 11.88 13.48
C GLU A 126 -1.24 12.76 12.67
N GLY A 127 -2.31 12.15 12.15
CA GLY A 127 -3.22 12.78 11.19
C GLY A 127 -2.67 12.88 9.76
N GLY A 128 -1.38 12.64 9.54
CA GLY A 128 -0.77 12.55 8.21
C GLY A 128 -1.10 11.26 7.46
N ILE A 129 -0.53 11.11 6.26
CA ILE A 129 -0.59 9.87 5.46
C ILE A 129 0.65 9.03 5.77
N LEU A 130 0.44 7.75 6.09
CA LEU A 130 1.52 6.79 6.32
C LEU A 130 1.72 5.92 5.06
N VAL A 131 2.96 5.66 4.68
CA VAL A 131 3.30 4.71 3.61
C VAL A 131 4.04 3.52 4.22
N ASP A 132 3.42 2.34 4.15
CA ASP A 132 4.02 1.06 4.55
C ASP A 132 4.67 0.41 3.32
N VAL A 133 6.00 0.53 3.24
CA VAL A 133 6.79 0.07 2.10
C VAL A 133 7.22 -1.38 2.31
N SER A 134 7.06 -2.22 1.28
CA SER A 134 7.21 -3.68 1.38
C SER A 134 6.25 -4.27 2.42
N CYS A 135 4.99 -3.86 2.34
CA CYS A 135 3.97 -4.19 3.34
C CYS A 135 3.67 -5.69 3.44
N GLY A 136 4.10 -6.49 2.45
CA GLY A 136 3.77 -7.90 2.35
C GLY A 136 2.27 -8.12 2.38
N SER A 137 1.82 -9.09 3.16
CA SER A 137 0.39 -9.35 3.37
C SER A 137 -0.32 -8.27 4.20
N GLY A 138 0.34 -7.16 4.56
CA GLY A 138 -0.30 -6.02 5.21
C GLY A 138 -0.37 -6.08 6.74
N LEU A 139 0.45 -6.90 7.41
CA LEU A 139 0.43 -7.06 8.87
C LEU A 139 0.46 -5.71 9.62
N PHE A 140 1.41 -4.83 9.24
CA PHE A 140 1.55 -3.52 9.87
C PHE A 140 0.58 -2.50 9.27
N SER A 141 0.40 -2.48 7.95
CA SER A 141 -0.63 -1.68 7.28
C SER A 141 -2.00 -1.79 7.97
N ARG A 142 -2.44 -3.02 8.30
CA ARG A 142 -3.71 -3.26 9.01
C ARG A 142 -3.68 -2.74 10.44
N LYS A 143 -2.58 -2.90 11.18
CA LYS A 143 -2.43 -2.36 12.54
C LYS A 143 -2.51 -0.83 12.55
N PHE A 144 -1.83 -0.16 11.62
CA PHE A 144 -1.88 1.29 11.47
C PHE A 144 -3.26 1.78 11.02
N ALA A 145 -3.93 1.06 10.12
CA ALA A 145 -5.29 1.38 9.72
C ALA A 145 -6.26 1.28 10.91
N LYS A 146 -6.16 0.19 11.71
CA LYS A 146 -6.99 0.00 12.92
C LYS A 146 -6.78 1.04 14.00
N SER A 147 -5.57 1.61 14.11
CA SER A 147 -5.26 2.57 15.16
C SER A 147 -5.98 3.89 14.98
N ARG A 148 -6.38 4.21 13.73
CA ARG A 148 -7.06 5.46 13.35
C ARG A 148 -6.26 6.71 13.69
N THR A 149 -4.95 6.56 13.84
CA THR A 149 -4.03 7.66 14.17
C THR A 149 -3.72 8.52 12.94
N TYR A 150 -3.83 7.96 11.74
CA TYR A 150 -3.43 8.59 10.47
C TYR A 150 -4.65 8.87 9.59
N SER A 151 -4.56 9.87 8.70
CA SER A 151 -5.59 10.14 7.69
C SER A 151 -5.65 9.09 6.59
N GLY A 152 -4.60 8.29 6.44
CA GLY A 152 -4.69 6.98 5.80
C GLY A 152 -3.35 6.27 5.67
N VAL A 153 -3.42 5.04 5.15
CA VAL A 153 -2.28 4.11 5.07
C VAL A 153 -2.15 3.58 3.64
N ILE A 154 -1.03 3.87 2.99
CA ILE A 154 -0.69 3.32 1.67
C ILE A 154 0.14 2.06 1.87
N ALA A 155 -0.41 0.91 1.46
CA ALA A 155 0.25 -0.39 1.55
C ALA A 155 0.96 -0.69 0.22
N LEU A 156 2.27 -0.47 0.17
CA LEU A 156 3.07 -0.62 -1.03
C LEU A 156 3.85 -1.93 -1.01
N ASP A 157 3.64 -2.77 -2.02
CA ASP A 157 4.45 -3.95 -2.28
C ASP A 157 4.59 -4.15 -3.80
N PHE A 158 5.66 -4.84 -4.18
CA PHE A 158 5.91 -5.25 -5.56
C PHE A 158 5.16 -6.53 -5.93
N SER A 159 4.89 -7.40 -4.96
CA SER A 159 4.22 -8.68 -5.16
C SER A 159 2.71 -8.53 -5.23
N GLU A 160 2.15 -8.80 -6.42
CA GLU A 160 0.69 -8.80 -6.63
C GLU A 160 -0.04 -9.76 -5.67
N ASN A 161 0.60 -10.88 -5.30
CA ASN A 161 -0.02 -11.87 -4.40
C ASN A 161 -0.05 -11.38 -2.94
N MET A 162 1.00 -10.69 -2.49
CA MET A 162 1.02 -10.05 -1.17
C MET A 162 -0.06 -8.98 -1.06
N LEU A 163 -0.17 -8.17 -2.11
CA LEU A 163 -1.16 -7.14 -2.29
C LEU A 163 -2.60 -7.69 -2.24
N ARG A 164 -2.90 -8.77 -2.98
CA ARG A 164 -4.21 -9.44 -2.90
C ARG A 164 -4.52 -9.98 -1.52
N GLN A 165 -3.56 -10.67 -0.89
CA GLN A 165 -3.75 -11.21 0.45
C GLN A 165 -3.96 -10.10 1.50
N CYS A 166 -3.26 -8.97 1.34
CA CYS A 166 -3.47 -7.77 2.16
C CYS A 166 -4.92 -7.29 2.06
N ASN A 167 -5.45 -7.17 0.85
CA ASN A 167 -6.84 -6.82 0.62
C ASN A 167 -7.82 -7.83 1.24
N ASP A 168 -7.61 -9.12 1.01
CA ASP A 168 -8.46 -10.18 1.57
C ASP A 168 -8.53 -10.10 3.11
N PHE A 169 -7.39 -9.86 3.76
CA PHE A 169 -7.35 -9.68 5.22
C PHE A 169 -8.01 -8.38 5.69
N ILE A 170 -7.98 -7.32 4.90
CA ILE A 170 -8.71 -6.08 5.20
C ILE A 170 -10.21 -6.30 5.07
N GLU A 171 -10.66 -6.99 4.01
CA GLU A 171 -12.07 -7.29 3.76
C GLU A 171 -12.70 -8.18 4.84
N GLN A 172 -11.92 -9.11 5.39
CA GLN A 172 -12.34 -9.97 6.50
C GLN A 172 -12.38 -9.23 7.85
N ASP A 173 -11.75 -8.06 7.95
CA ASP A 173 -11.62 -7.32 9.19
C ASP A 173 -12.60 -6.16 9.28
N ALA A 174 -13.80 -6.49 9.76
CA ALA A 174 -14.86 -5.51 9.95
C ALA A 174 -14.42 -4.32 10.83
N SER A 175 -13.42 -4.42 11.72
CA SER A 175 -12.99 -3.27 12.53
C SER A 175 -12.27 -2.18 11.72
N ILE A 176 -11.67 -2.57 10.59
CA ILE A 176 -11.02 -1.67 9.63
C ILE A 176 -12.07 -1.03 8.72
N LEU A 177 -13.07 -1.81 8.32
CA LEU A 177 -14.12 -1.36 7.39
C LEU A 177 -15.30 -0.67 8.08
N ALA A 178 -15.61 -1.03 9.31
CA ALA A 178 -16.73 -0.51 10.06
C ALA A 178 -16.46 0.93 10.46
N ARG A 179 -17.36 1.78 9.98
CA ARG A 179 -17.66 3.11 10.48
C ARG A 179 -18.97 3.03 11.24
#